data_AF-A0A8J5GBI8-F1
#
_entry.id   AF-A0A8J5GBI8-F1
#
_cell.length_a   1.000
_cell.length_b   1.000
_cell.length_c   1.000
_cell.angle_alpha   90.00
_cell.angle_beta   90.00
_cell.angle_gamma   90.00
#
_symmetry.space_group_name_H-M   'P 1'
#
loop_
_entity.id
_entity.type
_entity.pdbx_description
1 polymer ?
#
loop_
_entity_poly.entity_id
_entity_poly.type
_entity_poly.pdbx_seq_one_letter_code
_entity_poly.pdbx_strand_id
1 'polypeptide(L)'
;MGCKETSIFYWFFPQGYGRSLWLMHGFYKSNGGCGYVKKPDFLLTVGPNNEVFNPKASLPVKKTLKVSQSLILAVGIAGVPADTMMKKTKIIEDNWTPVWNEEFIFHLTVPELALLRIEVHEYDMSEKDDFAGQTCLPVSELRPGIRAVPLFNRKGIQFNSVKLLMRFEFV
;
A
#
# COMPACT_ATOMS: atom_id res chain seq x y z
N MET A 1 -6.69 -20.80 6.09
CA MET A 1 -5.70 -21.87 5.85
C MET A 1 -4.34 -21.21 5.78
N GLY A 2 -3.62 -21.17 6.91
CA GLY A 2 -2.21 -20.80 6.89
C GLY A 2 -1.46 -21.97 6.26
N CYS A 3 -0.72 -21.71 5.19
CA CYS A 3 0.12 -22.72 4.56
C CYS A 3 1.21 -23.11 5.56
N LYS A 4 0.99 -24.21 6.28
CA LYS A 4 2.00 -24.91 7.06
C LYS A 4 2.70 -25.85 6.11
N GLU A 5 3.73 -25.39 5.41
CA GLU A 5 4.82 -26.27 4.98
C GLU A 5 5.98 -25.45 4.42
N THR A 6 7.17 -25.89 4.81
CA THR A 6 8.50 -25.36 4.53
C THR A 6 8.88 -24.04 5.22
N SER A 7 9.59 -24.22 6.33
CA SER A 7 10.43 -23.26 7.03
C SER A 7 11.18 -22.35 6.06
N ILE A 8 10.85 -21.06 6.09
CA ILE A 8 11.75 -19.90 5.96
C ILE A 8 10.90 -18.69 6.38
N PHE A 9 11.48 -17.80 7.19
CA PHE A 9 10.86 -16.65 7.86
C PHE A 9 10.30 -15.55 6.93
N TYR A 10 10.14 -15.85 5.65
CA TYR A 10 9.83 -14.90 4.59
C TYR A 10 8.50 -15.23 3.91
N TRP A 11 7.86 -14.20 3.37
CA TRP A 11 6.63 -14.35 2.61
C TRP A 11 6.92 -15.01 1.25
N PHE A 12 6.32 -16.17 0.97
CA PHE A 12 6.31 -16.74 -0.38
C PHE A 12 4.98 -16.34 -1.04
N PHE A 13 5.06 -15.57 -2.13
CA PHE A 13 3.89 -15.14 -2.89
C PHE A 13 4.03 -15.58 -4.37
N PRO A 14 2.94 -16.02 -5.02
CA PRO A 14 2.97 -16.67 -6.33
C PRO A 14 3.46 -15.74 -7.46
N GLN A 15 4.28 -16.25 -8.37
CA GLN A 15 4.71 -15.49 -9.55
C GLN A 15 3.52 -15.20 -10.47
N GLY A 16 3.29 -13.93 -10.78
CA GLY A 16 2.19 -13.48 -11.64
C GLY A 16 2.40 -12.08 -12.19
N TYR A 17 1.52 -11.66 -13.10
CA TYR A 17 1.49 -10.32 -13.67
C TYR A 17 0.31 -9.50 -13.10
N GLY A 18 0.39 -8.17 -13.16
CA GLY A 18 -0.70 -7.28 -12.73
C GLY A 18 -0.69 -6.93 -11.24
N ARG A 19 -1.86 -6.75 -10.62
CA ARG A 19 -1.97 -6.21 -9.24
C ARG A 19 -1.22 -7.01 -8.20
N SER A 20 -1.17 -8.34 -8.33
CA SER A 20 -0.41 -9.20 -7.41
C SER A 20 1.09 -8.89 -7.46
N LEU A 21 1.65 -8.68 -8.66
CA LEU A 21 3.04 -8.27 -8.86
C LEU A 21 3.33 -6.92 -8.19
N TRP A 22 2.41 -5.96 -8.30
CA TRP A 22 2.57 -4.63 -7.72
C TRP A 22 2.65 -4.65 -6.20
N LEU A 23 1.76 -5.43 -5.57
CA LEU A 23 1.78 -5.64 -4.12
C LEU A 23 3.06 -6.35 -3.68
N MET A 24 3.52 -7.35 -4.44
CA MET A 24 4.77 -8.05 -4.15
C MET A 24 5.97 -7.11 -4.25
N HIS A 25 6.11 -6.36 -5.35
CA HIS A 25 7.16 -5.36 -5.49
C HIS A 25 7.11 -4.31 -4.36
N GLY A 26 5.91 -3.94 -3.89
CA GLY A 26 5.73 -3.09 -2.73
C GLY A 26 6.31 -3.69 -1.45
N PHE A 27 5.95 -4.92 -1.11
CA PHE A 27 6.51 -5.63 0.06
C PHE A 27 8.03 -5.82 -0.06
N TYR A 28 8.54 -6.28 -1.20
CA TYR A 28 9.98 -6.58 -1.33
C TYR A 28 10.88 -5.34 -1.40
N LYS A 29 10.33 -4.14 -1.60
CA LYS A 29 11.08 -2.90 -1.36
C LYS A 29 11.48 -2.74 0.09
N SER A 30 10.78 -3.41 1.01
CA SER A 30 11.21 -3.45 2.39
C SER A 30 12.58 -4.09 2.55
N ASN A 31 13.29 -3.66 3.59
CA ASN A 31 14.63 -4.17 3.90
C ASN A 31 15.62 -4.03 2.72
N GLY A 32 15.53 -2.93 1.97
CA GLY A 32 16.49 -2.57 0.93
C GLY A 32 16.40 -3.39 -0.35
N GLY A 33 15.28 -4.09 -0.63
CA GLY A 33 15.14 -4.83 -1.89
C GLY A 33 15.76 -6.22 -1.89
N CYS A 34 16.18 -6.76 -0.74
CA CYS A 34 16.92 -8.03 -0.67
C CYS A 34 16.10 -9.28 -0.99
N GLY A 35 14.81 -9.14 -1.33
CA GLY A 35 13.93 -10.26 -1.64
C GLY A 35 13.37 -10.98 -0.40
N TYR A 36 13.50 -10.38 0.78
CA TYR A 36 13.17 -11.01 2.05
C TYR A 36 12.62 -10.00 3.07
N VAL A 37 11.40 -10.26 3.57
CA VAL A 37 10.71 -9.44 4.58
C VAL A 37 10.35 -10.30 5.79
N LYS A 38 10.87 -9.97 6.96
CA LYS A 38 10.60 -10.71 8.21
C LYS A 38 9.09 -10.66 8.51
N LYS A 39 8.49 -11.83 8.72
CA LYS A 39 7.09 -11.89 9.19
C LYS A 39 6.96 -11.27 10.59
N PRO A 40 5.87 -10.54 10.88
CA PRO A 40 5.59 -10.07 12.23
C PRO A 40 5.55 -11.21 13.25
N ASP A 41 6.03 -10.97 14.46
CA ASP A 41 6.22 -12.02 15.47
C ASP A 41 4.89 -12.71 15.82
N PHE A 42 3.76 -11.98 15.82
CA PHE A 42 2.42 -12.54 16.08
C PHE A 42 1.93 -13.56 15.03
N LEU A 43 2.58 -13.66 13.87
CA LEU A 43 2.32 -14.73 12.88
C LEU A 43 3.24 -15.95 13.08
N LEU A 44 4.32 -15.79 13.84
CA LEU A 44 5.34 -16.81 14.08
C LEU A 44 5.13 -17.50 15.43
N THR A 45 4.60 -16.78 16.41
CA THR A 45 4.41 -17.27 17.78
C THR A 45 2.97 -17.72 18.03
N VAL A 46 2.83 -18.84 18.72
CA VAL A 46 1.56 -19.24 19.34
C VAL A 46 1.41 -18.45 20.65
N GLY A 47 0.28 -17.78 20.83
CA GLY A 47 0.02 -17.02 22.06
C GLY A 47 0.01 -17.90 23.31
N PRO A 48 0.11 -17.32 24.52
CA PRO A 48 0.19 -18.07 25.78
C PRO A 48 -0.99 -19.04 26.01
N ASN A 49 -2.14 -18.82 25.37
CA ASN A 49 -3.33 -19.67 25.44
C ASN A 49 -3.59 -20.52 24.18
N ASN A 50 -2.57 -20.86 23.40
CA ASN A 50 -2.73 -21.47 22.07
C ASN A 50 -3.51 -20.62 21.06
N GLU A 51 -3.59 -19.32 21.30
CA GLU A 51 -4.25 -18.37 20.41
C GLU A 51 -3.40 -18.14 19.16
N VAL A 52 -4.04 -18.23 18.00
CA VAL A 52 -3.46 -17.94 16.69
C VAL A 52 -4.11 -16.67 16.15
N PHE A 53 -3.31 -15.80 15.53
CA PHE A 53 -3.81 -14.57 14.93
C PHE A 53 -4.98 -14.85 13.96
N ASN A 54 -6.14 -14.25 14.24
CA ASN A 54 -7.32 -14.33 13.40
C ASN A 54 -7.52 -13.00 12.63
N PRO A 55 -7.25 -12.96 11.31
CA PRO A 55 -7.36 -11.74 10.50
C PRO A 55 -8.80 -11.25 10.29
N LYS A 56 -9.80 -12.04 10.69
CA LYS A 56 -11.22 -11.69 10.59
C LYS A 56 -11.82 -11.25 11.93
N ALA A 57 -11.05 -11.33 13.01
CA ALA A 57 -11.51 -10.84 14.30
C ALA A 57 -11.64 -9.31 14.27
N SER A 58 -12.59 -8.78 15.07
CA SER A 58 -12.63 -7.35 15.33
C SER A 58 -11.44 -6.99 16.20
N LEU A 59 -10.49 -6.24 15.63
CA LEU A 59 -9.27 -5.79 16.30
C LEU A 59 -9.34 -4.27 16.52
N PRO A 60 -8.77 -3.76 17.62
CA PRO A 60 -8.69 -2.31 17.83
C PRO A 60 -7.77 -1.66 16.80
N VAL A 61 -8.05 -0.40 16.47
CA VAL A 61 -7.17 0.41 15.63
C VAL A 61 -5.84 0.63 16.34
N LYS A 62 -4.73 0.28 15.68
CA LYS A 62 -3.37 0.48 16.19
C LYS A 62 -2.69 1.72 15.62
N LYS A 63 -3.03 2.10 14.39
CA LYS A 63 -2.35 3.20 13.69
C LYS A 63 -3.31 3.92 12.76
N THR A 64 -3.31 5.24 12.81
CA THR A 64 -4.06 6.06 11.85
C THR A 64 -3.10 6.68 10.86
N LEU A 65 -3.25 6.36 9.57
CA LEU A 65 -2.48 6.96 8.49
C LEU A 65 -3.34 8.02 7.80
N LYS A 66 -2.83 9.25 7.76
CA LYS A 66 -3.35 10.32 6.92
C LYS A 66 -2.46 10.48 5.70
N VAL A 67 -3.10 10.57 4.54
CA VAL A 67 -2.44 10.77 3.25
C VAL A 67 -3.04 11.99 2.59
N SER A 68 -2.20 12.97 2.27
CA SER A 68 -2.56 14.10 1.41
C SER A 68 -1.74 14.01 0.13
N GLN A 69 -2.25 14.58 -0.96
CA GLN A 69 -1.66 14.47 -2.29
C GLN A 69 -1.94 15.70 -3.17
N SER A 70 -1.31 15.73 -4.35
CA SER A 70 -1.31 16.88 -5.25
C SER A 70 -2.05 16.68 -6.58
N LEU A 71 -2.33 15.43 -7.01
CA LEU A 71 -2.94 15.07 -8.31
C LEU A 71 -4.12 14.10 -8.14
N ILE A 72 -4.93 13.86 -9.19
CA ILE A 72 -6.02 12.86 -9.19
C ILE A 72 -5.44 11.44 -9.12
N LEU A 73 -5.90 10.63 -8.17
CA LEU A 73 -5.49 9.23 -8.03
C LEU A 73 -6.47 8.39 -7.19
N ALA A 74 -6.33 7.08 -7.25
CA ALA A 74 -6.99 6.17 -6.33
C ALA A 74 -5.98 5.71 -5.27
N VAL A 75 -6.28 5.96 -4.00
CA VAL A 75 -5.45 5.57 -2.86
C VAL A 75 -6.20 4.59 -1.96
N GLY A 76 -5.50 3.56 -1.50
CA GLY A 76 -6.11 2.52 -0.69
C GLY A 76 -5.11 1.77 0.15
N ILE A 77 -5.63 0.87 0.97
CA ILE A 77 -4.87 -0.06 1.78
C ILE A 77 -5.13 -1.47 1.27
N ALA A 78 -4.06 -2.24 1.07
CA ALA A 78 -4.10 -3.68 0.92
C ALA A 78 -3.49 -4.33 2.16
N GLY A 79 -4.12 -5.34 2.73
CA GLY A 79 -3.63 -6.00 3.94
C GLY A 79 -4.63 -7.02 4.45
N VAL A 80 -4.86 -7.02 5.77
CA VAL A 80 -5.94 -7.83 6.34
C VAL A 80 -7.30 -7.37 5.81
N PRO A 81 -8.32 -8.26 5.74
CA PRO A 81 -9.64 -7.89 5.23
C PRO A 81 -10.28 -6.69 5.93
N ALA A 82 -10.04 -6.54 7.24
CA ALA A 82 -10.55 -5.42 8.03
C ALA A 82 -9.98 -4.05 7.62
N ASP A 83 -8.74 -4.01 7.13
CA ASP A 83 -8.03 -2.78 6.76
C ASP A 83 -8.14 -2.49 5.25
N THR A 84 -8.60 -3.46 4.45
CA THR A 84 -8.56 -3.37 2.99
C THR A 84 -9.64 -2.43 2.46
N MET A 85 -9.22 -1.33 1.83
CA MET A 85 -10.14 -0.36 1.23
C MET A 85 -9.48 0.45 0.10
N MET A 86 -10.28 1.03 -0.80
CA MET A 86 -9.82 1.91 -1.88
C MET A 86 -10.70 3.15 -1.94
N LYS A 87 -10.10 4.34 -2.00
CA LYS A 87 -10.76 5.64 -2.12
C LYS A 87 -10.26 6.31 -3.40
N LYS A 88 -11.17 6.83 -4.21
CA LYS A 88 -10.84 7.62 -5.41
C LYS A 88 -10.98 9.10 -5.07
N THR A 89 -10.09 9.92 -5.61
CA THR A 89 -10.16 11.36 -5.43
C THR A 89 -11.22 11.97 -6.31
N LYS A 90 -11.67 13.17 -5.96
CA LYS A 90 -12.47 13.97 -6.89
C LYS A 90 -11.60 14.43 -8.06
N ILE A 91 -12.22 14.55 -9.23
CA ILE A 91 -11.56 15.09 -10.42
C ILE A 91 -11.28 16.57 -10.15
N ILE A 92 -10.02 16.97 -10.22
CA ILE A 92 -9.61 18.37 -10.17
C ILE A 92 -9.46 18.84 -11.61
N GLU A 93 -10.33 19.73 -12.05
CA GLU A 93 -10.19 20.38 -13.36
C GLU A 93 -9.01 21.37 -13.32
N ASP A 94 -8.03 21.10 -14.18
CA ASP A 94 -7.01 22.00 -14.74
C ASP A 94 -6.51 23.15 -13.84
N ASN A 95 -5.97 22.82 -12.67
CA ASN A 95 -5.23 23.79 -11.86
C ASN A 95 -3.76 23.38 -11.78
N TRP A 96 -2.89 24.12 -12.46
CA TRP A 96 -1.42 23.97 -12.49
C TRP A 96 -0.74 24.17 -11.13
N THR A 97 -1.53 24.39 -10.06
CA THR A 97 -1.07 24.45 -8.69
C THR A 97 -1.46 23.17 -7.95
N PRO A 98 -0.49 22.44 -7.36
CA PRO A 98 -0.77 21.22 -6.62
C PRO A 98 -1.52 21.57 -5.32
N VAL A 99 -2.83 21.39 -5.28
CA VAL A 99 -3.62 21.70 -4.09
C VAL A 99 -3.82 20.44 -3.25
N TRP A 100 -3.38 20.49 -2.00
CA TRP A 100 -3.51 19.42 -0.99
C TRP A 100 -4.94 19.31 -0.43
N ASN A 101 -5.95 19.39 -1.29
CA ASN A 101 -7.33 19.60 -0.83
C ASN A 101 -8.03 18.33 -0.34
N GLU A 102 -7.49 17.15 -0.63
CA GLU A 102 -8.10 15.88 -0.22
C GLU A 102 -7.18 15.11 0.73
N GLU A 103 -7.68 14.86 1.94
CA GLU A 103 -7.03 14.06 2.95
C GLU A 103 -7.73 12.71 3.08
N PHE A 104 -6.96 11.63 2.99
CA PHE A 104 -7.44 10.27 3.19
C PHE A 104 -6.99 9.76 4.53
N ILE A 105 -7.96 9.45 5.39
CA ILE A 105 -7.72 8.84 6.70
C ILE A 105 -7.97 7.34 6.61
N PHE A 106 -7.00 6.55 7.06
CA PHE A 106 -7.06 5.09 7.15
C PHE A 106 -6.79 4.64 8.58
N HIS A 107 -7.73 3.88 9.14
CA HIS A 107 -7.60 3.29 10.46
C HIS A 107 -7.12 1.85 10.31
N LEU A 108 -5.90 1.55 10.78
CA LEU A 108 -5.25 0.27 10.56
C LEU A 108 -5.26 -0.54 11.85
N THR A 109 -5.82 -1.73 11.79
CA THR A 109 -5.77 -2.71 12.88
C THR A 109 -4.46 -3.49 12.88
N VAL A 110 -3.88 -3.73 11.70
CA VAL A 110 -2.62 -4.49 11.55
C VAL A 110 -1.67 -3.78 10.56
N PRO A 111 -1.10 -2.62 10.95
CA PRO A 111 -0.24 -1.82 10.08
C PRO A 111 1.01 -2.56 9.59
N GLU A 112 1.46 -3.60 10.30
CA GLU A 112 2.62 -4.43 9.94
C GLU A 112 2.37 -5.28 8.69
N LEU A 113 1.09 -5.49 8.31
CA LEU A 113 0.67 -6.22 7.11
C LEU A 113 0.04 -5.30 6.05
N ALA A 114 0.00 -3.99 6.31
CA ALA A 114 -0.66 -3.03 5.45
C ALA A 114 0.31 -2.45 4.40
N LEU A 115 -0.14 -2.42 3.15
CA LEU A 115 0.46 -1.69 2.04
C LEU A 115 -0.45 -0.52 1.67
N LEU A 116 0.12 0.68 1.61
CA LEU A 116 -0.48 1.82 0.93
C LEU A 116 -0.37 1.60 -0.58
N ARG A 117 -1.51 1.43 -1.25
CA ARG A 117 -1.62 1.29 -2.71
C ARG A 117 -2.08 2.60 -3.31
N ILE A 118 -1.38 3.04 -4.34
CA ILE A 118 -1.67 4.27 -5.09
C ILE A 118 -1.73 3.90 -6.56
N GLU A 119 -2.80 4.30 -7.24
CA GLU A 119 -3.00 4.14 -8.67
C GLU A 119 -3.37 5.47 -9.29
N VAL A 120 -2.59 5.88 -10.28
CA VAL A 120 -2.82 7.09 -11.05
C VAL A 120 -3.46 6.67 -12.37
N HIS A 121 -4.56 7.33 -12.71
CA HIS A 121 -5.26 7.16 -13.96
C HIS A 121 -5.29 8.52 -14.66
N GLU A 122 -4.98 8.53 -15.95
CA GLU A 122 -5.19 9.71 -16.81
C GLU A 122 -6.69 9.87 -17.04
N TYR A 123 -7.18 11.10 -16.84
CA TYR A 123 -8.52 11.46 -17.22
C TYR A 123 -8.52 11.75 -18.72
N ASP A 124 -9.06 10.82 -19.51
CA ASP A 124 -9.37 11.06 -20.90
C ASP A 124 -10.88 10.98 -21.10
N MET A 125 -11.42 11.81 -21.99
CA MET A 125 -12.85 11.88 -22.32
C MET A 125 -13.32 10.65 -23.13
N SER A 126 -12.48 9.61 -23.22
CA SER A 126 -12.77 8.32 -23.82
C SER A 126 -13.08 7.30 -22.71
N GLU A 127 -14.00 6.36 -22.95
CA GLU A 127 -14.63 5.48 -21.94
C GLU A 127 -13.68 4.50 -21.20
N LYS A 128 -12.36 4.68 -21.26
CA LYS A 128 -11.36 3.89 -20.56
C LYS A 128 -10.38 4.81 -19.83
N ASP A 129 -10.54 4.93 -18.52
CA ASP A 129 -9.49 5.47 -17.62
C ASP A 129 -8.15 4.80 -17.95
N ASP A 130 -7.23 5.53 -18.57
CA ASP A 130 -5.95 4.98 -18.98
C ASP A 130 -4.99 4.99 -17.78
N PHE A 131 -4.46 3.82 -17.47
CA PHE A 131 -3.58 3.64 -16.33
C PHE A 131 -2.27 4.41 -16.56
N ALA A 132 -2.01 5.44 -15.76
CA ALA A 132 -0.81 6.25 -15.84
C ALA A 132 0.32 5.68 -14.99
N GLY A 133 -0.01 5.03 -13.87
CA GLY A 133 1.01 4.41 -13.02
C GLY A 133 0.47 3.88 -11.71
N GLN A 134 1.33 3.14 -10.99
CA GLN A 134 1.05 2.66 -9.65
C GLN A 134 2.26 2.74 -8.75
N THR A 135 2.02 2.71 -7.46
CA THR A 135 3.05 2.40 -6.47
C THR A 135 2.40 1.77 -5.23
N CYS A 136 3.13 0.84 -4.61
CA CYS A 136 2.71 0.18 -3.37
C CYS A 136 3.83 0.36 -2.34
N LEU A 137 3.48 0.85 -1.16
CA LEU A 137 4.42 1.20 -0.10
C LEU A 137 4.01 0.53 1.23
N PRO A 138 4.91 -0.20 1.89
CA PRO A 138 4.68 -0.75 3.22
C PRO A 138 4.42 0.36 4.24
N VAL A 139 3.28 0.30 4.95
CA VAL A 139 2.91 1.34 5.93
C VAL A 139 3.91 1.41 7.09
N SER A 140 4.55 0.30 7.42
CA SER A 140 5.63 0.22 8.40
C SER A 140 6.87 1.05 8.02
N GLU A 141 7.10 1.29 6.73
CA GLU A 141 8.29 1.99 6.21
C GLU A 141 8.02 3.43 5.79
N LEU A 142 6.75 3.83 5.78
CA LEU A 142 6.36 5.20 5.52
C LEU A 142 6.91 6.12 6.62
N ARG A 143 7.60 7.19 6.19
CA ARG A 143 8.10 8.25 7.07
C ARG A 143 7.19 9.47 6.98
N PRO A 144 6.82 10.10 8.10
CA PRO A 144 5.95 11.27 8.10
C PRO A 144 6.58 12.45 7.35
N GLY A 145 5.73 13.40 6.94
CA GLY A 145 6.10 14.60 6.19
C GLY A 145 5.90 14.44 4.68
N ILE A 146 6.43 15.41 3.92
CA ILE A 146 6.33 15.45 2.46
C ILE A 146 7.40 14.55 1.84
N ARG A 147 6.99 13.68 0.92
CA ARG A 147 7.82 12.68 0.24
C ARG A 147 7.53 12.66 -1.25
N ALA A 148 8.58 12.52 -2.06
CA ALA A 148 8.47 12.23 -3.47
C ALA A 148 8.45 10.70 -3.67
N VAL A 149 7.33 10.18 -4.17
CA VAL A 149 7.08 8.75 -4.34
C VAL A 149 7.21 8.37 -5.81
N PRO A 150 8.12 7.45 -6.18
CA PRO A 150 8.26 7.02 -7.58
C PRO A 150 7.05 6.23 -8.04
N LEU A 151 6.69 6.39 -9.32
CA LEU A 151 5.65 5.61 -10.00
C LEU A 151 6.24 4.51 -10.86
N PHE A 152 5.43 3.47 -11.08
CA PHE A 152 5.74 2.28 -11.85
C PHE A 152 4.65 2.03 -12.88
N ASN A 153 5.03 1.52 -14.05
CA ASN A 153 4.07 1.11 -15.07
C ASN A 153 3.39 -0.23 -14.74
N ARG A 154 2.51 -0.72 -15.62
CA ARG A 154 1.79 -1.99 -15.43
C ARG A 154 2.70 -3.21 -15.26
N LYS A 155 3.90 -3.17 -15.86
CA LYS A 155 4.91 -4.24 -15.76
C LYS A 155 5.75 -4.15 -14.48
N GLY A 156 5.50 -3.14 -13.63
CA GLY A 156 6.28 -2.91 -12.41
C GLY A 156 7.65 -2.27 -12.68
N ILE A 157 7.86 -1.69 -13.85
CA ILE A 157 9.09 -0.95 -14.20
C ILE A 157 8.92 0.50 -13.75
N GLN A 158 9.91 1.02 -13.04
CA GLN A 158 9.90 2.39 -12.52
C GLN A 158 9.99 3.40 -13.68
N PHE A 159 9.22 4.49 -13.59
CA PHE A 159 9.44 5.65 -14.45
C PHE A 159 10.66 6.45 -13.97
N ASN A 160 11.49 6.92 -14.90
CA ASN A 160 12.75 7.60 -14.56
C ASN A 160 12.52 8.95 -13.86
N SER A 161 11.57 9.75 -14.36
CA SER A 161 11.38 11.14 -13.93
C SER A 161 10.01 11.40 -13.28
N VAL A 162 9.13 10.40 -13.20
CA VAL A 162 7.77 10.57 -12.69
C VAL A 162 7.71 10.23 -11.21
N LYS A 163 7.39 11.23 -10.39
CA LYS A 163 7.23 11.11 -8.93
C LYS A 163 5.98 11.85 -8.49
N LEU A 164 5.24 11.27 -7.56
CA LEU A 164 4.12 11.91 -6.87
C LEU A 164 4.61 12.59 -5.60
N LEU A 165 4.18 13.83 -5.38
CA LEU A 165 4.39 14.50 -4.10
C LEU A 165 3.25 14.12 -3.15
N MET A 166 3.59 13.48 -2.03
CA MET A 166 2.62 13.01 -1.04
C MET A 166 3.03 13.44 0.36
N ARG A 167 2.05 13.72 1.22
CA ARG A 167 2.27 14.01 2.63
C ARG A 167 1.70 12.87 3.45
N PHE A 168 2.52 12.33 4.35
CA PHE A 168 2.11 11.28 5.27
C PHE A 168 2.09 11.80 6.70
N GLU A 169 1.02 11.52 7.43
CA GLU A 169 0.95 11.80 8.86
C GLU A 169 0.45 10.57 9.62
N PHE A 170 1.00 10.37 10.80
CA PHE A 170 0.57 9.33 11.72
C PHE A 170 -0.01 9.99 12.96
N VAL A 171 -1.25 9.64 13.27
CA VAL A 171 -2.01 10.15 14.43
C VAL A 171 -2.27 9.01 15.40
#